data_AF-A0A2M3YWG9-F1
#
_entry.id   AF-A0A2M3YWG9-F1
#
_cell.length_a   1.000
_cell.length_b   1.000
_cell.length_c   1.000
_cell.angle_alpha   90.00
_cell.angle_beta   90.00
_cell.angle_gamma   90.00
#
_symmetry.space_group_name_H-M   'P 1'
#
loop_
_entity.id
_entity.type
_entity.pdbx_description
1 polymer ?
#
loop_
_entity_poly.entity_id
_entity_poly.type
_entity_poly.pdbx_seq_one_letter_code
_entity_poly.pdbx_strand_id
1 'polypeptide(L)'
;MALAEYLWALCVVIIVSQVDGQSLDNCKRVASEDALKQLCDSKSYEVIPGTDMDVLLDCVMREFKLIDSSGEGIHDAIYYAMKRVEDHKNNNHILEHCIYATFKVKPEITRAHMYYKCVMESDSKHIFKKAFNGKVCGS
;
A
#
# COMPACT_ATOMS: atom_id res chain seq x y z
N MET A 1 -30.35 9.21 -41.16
CA MET A 1 -30.54 8.63 -39.82
C MET A 1 -29.28 7.86 -39.44
N ALA A 2 -28.17 8.54 -39.15
CA ALA A 2 -26.88 7.89 -38.86
C ALA A 2 -26.02 8.68 -37.86
N LEU A 3 -26.63 9.57 -37.07
CA LEU A 3 -25.92 10.38 -36.06
C LEU A 3 -26.38 10.07 -34.63
N ALA A 4 -27.47 9.32 -34.45
CA ALA A 4 -28.03 9.03 -33.13
C ALA A 4 -27.39 7.81 -32.43
N GLU A 5 -26.74 6.92 -33.19
CA GLU A 5 -26.19 5.66 -32.65
C GLU A 5 -24.76 5.81 -32.10
N TYR A 6 -24.02 6.84 -32.52
CA TYR A 6 -22.67 7.10 -32.01
C TYR A 6 -22.65 7.77 -30.64
N LEU A 7 -23.74 8.45 -30.25
CA LEU A 7 -23.84 9.13 -28.95
C LEU A 7 -23.98 8.17 -27.78
N TRP A 8 -24.55 6.98 -27.99
CA TRP A 8 -24.64 5.95 -26.95
C TRP A 8 -23.29 5.24 -26.69
N ALA A 9 -22.45 5.10 -27.71
CA ALA A 9 -21.12 4.50 -27.57
C ALA A 9 -20.14 5.41 -26.79
N LEU A 10 -20.36 6.73 -26.79
CA LEU A 10 -19.50 7.69 -26.08
C LEU A 10 -19.84 7.83 -24.59
N CYS A 11 -21.05 7.49 -24.16
CA CYS A 11 -21.42 7.52 -22.73
C CYS A 11 -20.86 6.34 -21.92
N VAL A 12 -20.53 5.23 -22.57
CA VAL A 12 -20.00 4.02 -21.88
C VAL A 12 -18.51 4.15 -21.54
N VAL A 13 -17.79 5.09 -22.17
CA VAL A 13 -16.33 5.25 -21.96
C VAL A 13 -16.00 6.06 -20.70
N ILE A 14 -16.97 6.72 -20.06
CA ILE A 14 -16.68 7.73 -19.01
C ILE A 14 -16.86 7.19 -17.56
N ILE A 15 -17.35 5.96 -17.34
CA ILE A 15 -17.82 5.53 -15.99
C ILE A 15 -16.90 4.50 -15.29
N VAL A 16 -15.57 4.49 -15.48
CA VAL A 16 -14.70 3.55 -14.72
C VAL A 16 -13.51 4.18 -13.99
N SER A 17 -13.32 5.49 -13.99
CA SER A 17 -12.22 6.11 -13.24
C SER A 17 -12.66 6.92 -12.02
N GLN A 18 -13.63 6.42 -11.28
CA GLN A 18 -13.84 6.83 -9.89
C GLN A 18 -13.33 5.72 -8.97
N VAL A 19 -12.01 5.55 -8.93
CA VAL A 19 -11.39 5.02 -7.72
C VAL A 19 -11.56 6.15 -6.72
N ASP A 20 -12.50 6.02 -5.79
CA ASP A 20 -12.58 6.91 -4.62
C ASP A 20 -11.17 6.99 -4.02
N GLY A 21 -10.53 8.13 -4.24
CA GLY A 21 -9.08 8.28 -4.14
C GLY A 21 -8.67 8.25 -2.68
N GLN A 22 -8.33 7.07 -2.18
CA GLN A 22 -7.57 6.95 -0.93
C GLN A 22 -6.36 7.87 -1.05
N SER A 23 -6.22 8.80 -0.09
CA SER A 23 -5.20 9.83 -0.09
C SER A 23 -4.44 9.80 1.23
N LEU A 24 -3.15 10.13 1.16
CA LEU A 24 -2.33 10.33 2.35
C LEU A 24 -2.77 11.53 3.20
N ASP A 25 -3.66 12.38 2.71
CA ASP A 25 -4.20 13.52 3.46
C ASP A 25 -4.80 13.12 4.81
N ASN A 26 -5.46 11.96 4.88
CA ASN A 26 -6.02 11.43 6.13
C ASN A 26 -4.95 11.08 7.17
N CYS A 27 -3.70 10.87 6.75
CA CYS A 27 -2.56 10.59 7.61
C CYS A 27 -1.73 11.84 7.97
N LYS A 28 -2.05 13.01 7.42
CA LYS A 28 -1.37 14.28 7.80
C LYS A 28 -1.56 14.66 9.26
N ARG A 29 -2.57 14.11 9.92
CA ARG A 29 -2.81 14.30 11.37
C ARG A 29 -1.80 13.58 12.26
N VAL A 30 -1.08 12.57 11.72
CA VAL A 30 -0.10 11.77 12.47
C VAL A 30 1.32 11.84 11.92
N ALA A 31 1.51 12.31 10.69
CA ALA A 31 2.82 12.46 10.06
C ALA A 31 2.86 13.72 9.20
N SER A 32 4.03 14.37 9.14
CA SER A 32 4.22 15.55 8.29
C SER A 32 4.22 15.19 6.81
N GLU A 33 4.02 16.18 5.93
CA GLU A 33 4.15 15.99 4.48
C GLU A 33 5.56 15.51 4.09
N ASP A 34 6.59 16.02 4.75
CA ASP A 34 7.97 15.57 4.55
C ASP A 34 8.17 14.10 4.92
N ALA A 35 7.56 13.64 6.01
CA ALA A 35 7.62 12.23 6.42
C ALA A 35 6.89 11.33 5.42
N LEU A 36 5.70 11.73 4.96
CA LEU A 36 4.95 11.01 3.93
C LEU A 36 5.72 10.93 2.61
N LYS A 37 6.38 12.03 2.23
CA LYS A 37 7.27 12.08 1.07
C LYS A 37 8.48 11.16 1.24
N GLN A 38 9.16 11.21 2.37
CA GLN A 38 10.30 10.33 2.64
C GLN A 38 9.90 8.85 2.65
N LEU A 39 8.73 8.52 3.21
CA LEU A 39 8.16 7.17 3.12
C LEU A 39 8.07 6.74 1.65
N CYS A 40 7.52 7.57 0.78
CA CYS A 40 7.34 7.27 -0.65
C CYS A 40 8.67 7.19 -1.43
N ASP A 41 9.59 8.13 -1.20
CA ASP A 41 10.85 8.25 -1.96
C ASP A 41 11.90 7.20 -1.57
N SER A 42 11.79 6.62 -0.37
CA SER A 42 12.73 5.63 0.14
C SER A 42 12.79 4.37 -0.74
N LYS A 43 14.01 3.90 -1.05
CA LYS A 43 14.24 2.64 -1.78
C LYS A 43 14.50 1.44 -0.86
N SER A 44 14.74 1.74 0.42
CA SER A 44 14.99 0.80 1.51
C SER A 44 14.10 1.16 2.69
N TYR A 45 13.98 0.24 3.64
CA TYR A 45 13.39 0.59 4.92
C TYR A 45 14.25 1.67 5.62
N GLU A 46 13.61 2.76 6.03
CA GLU A 46 14.23 3.86 6.78
C GLU A 46 13.32 4.28 7.92
N VAL A 47 13.91 4.51 9.10
CA VAL A 47 13.22 5.19 10.20
C VAL A 47 13.26 6.68 9.91
N ILE A 48 12.10 7.32 9.82
CA ILE A 48 11.98 8.74 9.51
C ILE A 48 12.20 9.55 10.79
N PRO A 49 13.22 10.44 10.86
CA PRO A 49 13.51 11.21 12.07
C PRO A 49 12.30 12.03 12.53
N GLY A 50 12.00 11.98 13.83
CA GLY A 50 10.90 12.73 14.43
C GLY A 50 9.50 12.20 14.10
N THR A 51 9.39 11.05 13.42
CA THR A 51 8.11 10.41 13.09
C THR A 51 7.93 9.12 13.87
N ASP A 52 6.74 8.93 14.43
CA ASP A 52 6.33 7.63 14.97
C ASP A 52 5.99 6.70 13.80
N MET A 53 6.90 5.75 13.52
CA MET A 53 6.75 4.81 12.41
C MET A 53 5.59 3.83 12.61
N ASP A 54 5.24 3.48 13.86
CA ASP A 54 4.11 2.60 14.14
C ASP A 54 2.81 3.30 13.76
N VAL A 55 2.64 4.55 14.20
CA VAL A 55 1.44 5.35 13.90
C VAL A 55 1.36 5.70 12.41
N LEU A 56 2.48 6.08 11.79
CA LEU A 56 2.53 6.37 10.36
C LEU A 56 2.12 5.16 9.53
N LEU A 57 2.77 4.01 9.74
CA LEU A 57 2.54 2.82 8.92
C LEU A 57 1.17 2.20 9.21
N ASP A 58 0.68 2.22 10.45
CA ASP A 58 -0.70 1.82 10.73
C ASP A 58 -1.70 2.70 9.96
N CYS A 59 -1.56 4.03 10.04
CA CYS A 59 -2.46 4.95 9.33
C CYS A 59 -2.46 4.69 7.82
N VAL A 60 -1.26 4.70 7.22
CA VAL A 60 -1.10 4.57 5.76
C VAL A 60 -1.59 3.20 5.29
N MET A 61 -1.17 2.12 5.93
CA MET A 61 -1.55 0.80 5.48
C MET A 61 -3.04 0.52 5.69
N ARG A 62 -3.67 1.12 6.70
CA ARG A 62 -5.11 1.02 6.95
C ARG A 62 -5.91 1.83 5.95
N GLU A 63 -5.51 3.08 5.70
CA GLU A 63 -6.15 3.99 4.73
C GLU A 63 -6.25 3.33 3.36
N PHE A 64 -5.18 2.65 2.93
CA PHE A 64 -5.08 1.98 1.64
C PHE A 64 -5.48 0.49 1.66
N LYS A 65 -6.13 0.01 2.74
CA LYS A 65 -6.61 -1.37 2.88
C LYS A 65 -5.52 -2.41 2.56
N LEU A 66 -4.34 -2.21 3.13
CA LEU A 66 -3.20 -3.15 3.10
C LEU A 66 -3.13 -3.95 4.41
N ILE A 67 -3.76 -3.45 5.48
CA ILE A 67 -3.99 -4.17 6.72
C ILE A 67 -5.49 -4.14 7.08
N ASP A 68 -5.92 -5.08 7.92
CA ASP A 68 -7.27 -5.16 8.46
C ASP A 68 -7.43 -4.33 9.76
N SER A 69 -8.61 -4.39 10.39
CA SER A 69 -8.90 -3.68 11.64
C SER A 69 -8.00 -4.08 12.81
N SER A 70 -7.41 -5.28 12.80
CA SER A 70 -6.48 -5.78 13.82
C SER A 70 -5.00 -5.45 13.53
N GLY A 71 -4.74 -4.76 12.42
CA GLY A 71 -3.40 -4.42 11.96
C GLY A 71 -2.69 -5.57 11.22
N GLU A 72 -3.39 -6.65 10.90
CA GLU A 72 -2.83 -7.78 10.16
C GLU A 72 -2.78 -7.47 8.65
N GLY A 73 -1.70 -7.85 7.98
CA GLY A 73 -1.55 -7.67 6.53
C GLY A 73 -2.59 -8.43 5.72
N ILE A 74 -3.28 -7.73 4.81
CA ILE A 74 -4.21 -8.35 3.86
C ILE A 74 -3.38 -8.91 2.69
N HIS A 75 -3.06 -10.21 2.77
CA HIS A 75 -2.19 -10.91 1.82
C HIS A 75 -2.52 -10.59 0.36
N ASP A 76 -3.77 -10.82 -0.06
CA ASP A 76 -4.18 -10.69 -1.45
C ASP A 76 -4.06 -9.26 -1.98
N ALA A 77 -4.31 -8.26 -1.13
CA ALA A 77 -4.26 -6.85 -1.51
C ALA A 77 -2.85 -6.45 -1.99
N ILE A 78 -1.81 -6.97 -1.33
CA ILE A 78 -0.42 -6.71 -1.70
C ILE A 78 0.11 -7.72 -2.72
N TYR A 79 -0.24 -9.00 -2.61
CA TYR A 79 0.22 -10.04 -3.54
C TYR A 79 -0.16 -9.69 -4.98
N TYR A 80 -1.41 -9.32 -5.25
CA TYR A 80 -1.82 -8.94 -6.59
C TYR A 80 -1.23 -7.61 -7.06
N ALA A 81 -0.94 -6.68 -6.14
CA ALA A 81 -0.24 -5.44 -6.48
C ALA A 81 1.22 -5.73 -6.90
N MET A 82 1.91 -6.59 -6.16
CA MET A 82 3.25 -7.07 -6.50
C MET A 82 3.27 -7.83 -7.81
N LYS A 83 2.31 -8.74 -8.03
CA LYS A 83 2.20 -9.51 -9.27
C LYS A 83 2.02 -8.64 -10.52
N ARG A 84 1.33 -7.49 -10.42
CA ARG A 84 1.22 -6.51 -11.52
C ARG A 84 2.52 -5.78 -11.82
N VAL A 85 3.39 -5.63 -10.81
CA VAL A 85 4.72 -5.05 -10.98
C VAL A 85 5.67 -6.09 -11.60
N GLU A 86 5.75 -7.26 -10.97
CA GLU A 86 6.58 -8.39 -11.38
C GLU A 86 6.09 -9.68 -10.72
N ASP A 87 5.85 -10.72 -11.53
CA ASP A 87 5.44 -12.03 -11.03
C ASP A 87 6.67 -12.85 -10.61
N HIS A 88 7.07 -12.70 -9.35
CA HIS A 88 8.20 -13.41 -8.77
C HIS A 88 7.74 -14.54 -7.84
N LYS A 89 8.28 -15.76 -8.05
CA LYS A 89 7.85 -16.99 -7.37
C LYS A 89 7.90 -16.94 -5.83
N ASN A 90 8.78 -16.12 -5.26
CA ASN A 90 8.95 -16.01 -3.80
C ASN A 90 7.98 -15.01 -3.15
N ASN A 91 7.23 -14.20 -3.94
CA ASN A 91 6.38 -13.14 -3.39
C ASN A 91 5.35 -13.69 -2.40
N ASN A 92 4.66 -14.78 -2.75
CA ASN A 92 3.68 -15.40 -1.85
C ASN A 92 4.30 -15.81 -0.51
N HIS A 93 5.41 -16.56 -0.56
CA HIS A 93 6.09 -17.05 0.63
C HIS A 93 6.58 -15.91 1.55
N ILE A 94 7.14 -14.84 0.97
CA ILE A 94 7.63 -13.68 1.72
C ILE A 94 6.46 -12.98 2.44
N LEU A 95 5.33 -12.78 1.75
CA LEU A 95 4.17 -12.12 2.34
C LEU A 95 3.57 -12.94 3.47
N GLU A 96 3.35 -14.24 3.26
CA GLU A 96 2.87 -15.16 4.31
C GLU A 96 3.81 -15.17 5.52
N HIS A 97 5.12 -15.27 5.29
CA HIS A 97 6.12 -15.24 6.36
C HIS A 97 6.05 -13.94 7.17
N CYS A 98 6.02 -12.79 6.48
CA CYS A 98 6.00 -11.49 7.15
C CYS A 98 4.67 -11.23 7.88
N ILE A 99 3.53 -11.67 7.34
CA ILE A 99 2.23 -11.59 8.04
C ILE A 99 2.30 -12.44 9.32
N TYR A 100 2.73 -13.70 9.21
CA TYR A 100 2.82 -14.61 10.36
C TYR A 100 3.74 -14.07 11.46
N ALA A 101 4.88 -13.46 11.08
CA ALA A 101 5.81 -12.85 12.03
C ALA A 101 5.17 -11.73 12.87
N THR A 102 4.09 -11.10 12.39
CA THR A 102 3.41 -10.01 13.13
C THR A 102 2.27 -10.48 14.02
N PHE A 103 1.80 -11.72 13.91
CA PHE A 103 0.55 -12.16 14.56
C PHE A 103 0.55 -12.01 16.09
N LYS A 104 1.70 -12.21 16.73
CA LYS A 104 1.85 -12.10 18.20
C LYS A 104 2.33 -10.74 18.69
N VAL A 105 2.55 -9.81 17.77
CA VAL A 105 3.08 -8.48 18.10
C VAL A 105 2.01 -7.64 18.78
N LYS A 106 2.40 -6.95 19.86
CA LYS A 106 1.58 -6.01 20.61
C LYS A 106 2.41 -4.74 20.91
N PRO A 107 1.78 -3.55 20.96
CA PRO A 107 0.37 -3.29 20.62
C PRO A 107 0.07 -3.48 19.12
N GLU A 108 -1.20 -3.65 18.75
CA GLU A 108 -1.58 -4.01 17.36
C GLU A 108 -1.10 -2.99 16.31
N ILE A 109 -1.00 -1.72 16.70
CA ILE A 109 -0.50 -0.62 15.85
C ILE A 109 0.93 -0.88 15.32
N THR A 110 1.74 -1.67 16.02
CA THR A 110 3.13 -1.95 15.59
C THR A 110 3.22 -3.06 14.56
N ARG A 111 2.13 -3.81 14.33
CA ARG A 111 2.09 -4.89 13.33
C ARG A 111 2.31 -4.37 11.92
N ALA A 112 1.67 -3.25 11.55
CA ALA A 112 1.82 -2.64 10.24
C ALA A 112 3.29 -2.27 9.97
N HIS A 113 3.95 -1.67 10.96
CA HIS A 113 5.36 -1.33 10.88
C HIS A 113 6.24 -2.57 10.74
N MET A 114 6.08 -3.58 11.60
CA MET A 114 6.88 -4.80 11.52
C MET A 114 6.66 -5.56 10.20
N TYR A 115 5.43 -5.58 9.68
CA TYR A 115 5.12 -6.17 8.38
C TYR A 115 5.83 -5.42 7.25
N TYR A 116 5.68 -4.09 7.18
CA TYR A 116 6.35 -3.26 6.18
C TYR A 116 7.87 -3.45 6.21
N LYS A 117 8.47 -3.41 7.41
CA LYS A 117 9.90 -3.62 7.61
C LYS A 117 10.34 -5.00 7.12
N CYS A 118 9.64 -6.07 7.52
CA CYS A 118 9.96 -7.44 7.13
C CYS A 118 10.00 -7.62 5.60
N VAL A 119 8.99 -7.10 4.89
CA VAL A 119 8.96 -7.24 3.42
C VAL A 119 10.03 -6.36 2.76
N MET A 120 10.30 -5.16 3.29
CA MET A 120 11.35 -4.26 2.79
C MET A 120 12.78 -4.77 3.03
N GLU A 121 12.97 -5.70 3.98
CA GLU A 121 14.23 -6.40 4.25
C GLU A 121 14.39 -7.69 3.43
N SER A 122 13.38 -8.10 2.65
CA SER A 122 13.40 -9.30 1.81
C SER A 122 13.97 -9.09 0.40
N ASP A 123 14.17 -10.18 -0.33
CA ASP A 123 14.55 -10.14 -1.75
C ASP A 123 13.49 -9.48 -2.65
N SER A 124 12.22 -9.50 -2.22
CA SER A 124 11.11 -8.87 -2.94
C SER A 124 10.94 -7.38 -2.64
N LYS A 125 11.85 -6.75 -1.87
CA LYS A 125 11.72 -5.34 -1.46
C LYS A 125 11.43 -4.38 -2.61
N HIS A 126 12.07 -4.57 -3.76
CA HIS A 126 11.92 -3.65 -4.90
C HIS A 126 10.54 -3.80 -5.57
N ILE A 127 10.04 -5.03 -5.68
CA ILE A 127 8.69 -5.34 -6.19
C ILE A 127 7.65 -4.79 -5.21
N PHE A 128 7.80 -5.11 -3.93
CA PHE A 128 6.92 -4.64 -2.86
C PHE A 128 6.88 -3.12 -2.82
N LYS A 129 8.04 -2.44 -2.82
CA LYS A 129 8.09 -0.98 -2.74
C LYS A 129 7.40 -0.31 -3.92
N LYS A 130 7.59 -0.83 -5.14
CA LYS A 130 6.91 -0.31 -6.33
C LYS A 130 5.39 -0.56 -6.28
N ALA A 131 4.97 -1.72 -5.80
CA ALA A 131 3.54 -2.04 -5.61
C ALA A 131 2.90 -1.18 -4.50
N PHE A 132 3.60 -0.99 -3.38
CA PHE A 132 3.19 -0.13 -2.28
C PHE A 132 3.05 1.31 -2.75
N ASN A 133 4.08 1.88 -3.39
CA ASN A 133 4.03 3.25 -3.89
C ASN A 133 2.92 3.45 -4.93
N GLY A 134 2.75 2.52 -5.87
CA GLY A 134 1.67 2.58 -6.86
C GLY A 134 0.27 2.56 -6.24
N LYS A 135 0.12 2.03 -5.02
CA LYS A 135 -1.14 2.03 -4.29
C LYS A 135 -1.29 3.22 -3.34
N VAL A 136 -0.20 3.65 -2.70
CA VAL A 136 -0.19 4.58 -1.55
C VAL A 136 0.22 6.00 -1.93
N CYS A 137 1.25 6.12 -2.76
CA CYS A 137 1.94 7.39 -3.00
C CYS A 137 1.40 8.16 -4.20
N GLY A 138 0.44 7.59 -4.93
CA GLY A 138 0.07 8.07 -6.26
C GLY A 138 1.17 7.80 -7.28
N SER A 139 0.81 7.84 -8.56
CA SER A 139 1.75 7.77 -9.69
C SER A 139 2.29 9.16 -10.01
#